data_AF-A0A7V9RA49-F1
#
_entry.id   AF-A0A7V9RA49-F1
#
_cell.length_a   1.000
_cell.length_b   1.000
_cell.length_c   1.000
_cell.angle_alpha   90.00
_cell.angle_beta   90.00
_cell.angle_gamma   90.00
#
_symmetry.space_group_name_H-M   'P 1'
#
loop_
_entity.id
_entity.type
_entity.pdbx_description
1 polymer ?
#
loop_
_entity_poly.entity_id
_entity_poly.type
_entity_poly.pdbx_seq_one_letter_code
_entity_poly.pdbx_strand_id
1 'polypeptide(L)'
;MRGSRLTLALSILSLVFPLGQAASDSAGLVRRADVIGESVRGRPIRAIELGDPASARTVLVVGCIHGNECAGIAVSRLLARGATPTTFDLWIVPNLNPDGYALRVRQNARGVDLNRNFPSEWRLMGERWDPQYSGPRPLSGPKPGSRGGSSFGSSPM
;
A
#
# COMPACT_ATOMS: atom_id res chain seq x y z
N MET A 1 48.74 -57.73 -49.15
CA MET A 1 48.21 -57.48 -47.80
C MET A 1 48.52 -56.04 -47.40
N ARG A 2 47.56 -55.12 -47.50
CA ARG A 2 47.69 -53.73 -47.00
C ARG A 2 46.47 -53.47 -46.11
N GLY A 3 46.72 -53.24 -44.83
CA GLY A 3 45.68 -53.05 -43.81
C GLY A 3 45.13 -51.62 -43.82
N SER A 4 43.80 -51.52 -43.90
CA SER A 4 43.05 -50.27 -43.70
C SER A 4 43.08 -49.86 -42.23
N ARG A 5 43.49 -48.63 -41.94
CA ARG A 5 43.32 -48.01 -40.62
C ARG A 5 41.99 -47.28 -40.59
N LEU A 6 41.04 -47.81 -39.83
CA LEU A 6 39.75 -47.19 -39.56
C LEU A 6 39.97 -46.04 -38.56
N THR A 7 39.69 -44.80 -38.95
CA THR A 7 39.75 -43.64 -38.05
C THR A 7 38.33 -43.37 -37.56
N LEU A 8 38.09 -43.57 -36.26
CA LEU A 8 36.80 -43.31 -35.62
C LEU A 8 36.70 -41.81 -35.30
N ALA A 9 35.84 -41.08 -36.02
CA ALA A 9 35.54 -39.68 -35.71
C ALA A 9 34.49 -39.63 -34.58
N LEU A 10 34.90 -39.12 -33.41
CA LEU A 10 34.01 -38.88 -32.28
C LEU A 10 33.31 -37.52 -32.48
N SER A 11 32.02 -37.54 -32.82
CA SER A 11 31.19 -36.35 -32.95
C SER A 11 30.74 -35.87 -31.56
N ILE A 12 31.34 -34.80 -31.05
CA ILE A 12 30.89 -34.15 -29.82
C ILE A 12 29.73 -33.22 -30.17
N LEU A 13 28.49 -33.69 -29.93
CA LEU A 13 27.29 -32.87 -30.05
C LEU A 13 27.24 -31.91 -28.85
N SER A 14 27.69 -30.67 -29.06
CA SER A 14 27.61 -29.62 -28.04
C SER A 14 26.18 -29.07 -28.03
N LEU A 15 25.37 -29.50 -27.06
CA LEU A 15 24.07 -28.87 -26.79
C LEU A 15 24.34 -27.46 -26.21
N VAL A 16 24.26 -26.44 -27.06
CA VAL A 16 24.18 -25.05 -26.61
C VAL A 16 22.77 -24.83 -26.10
N PHE A 17 22.57 -24.92 -24.78
CA PHE A 17 21.37 -24.38 -24.17
C PHE A 17 21.44 -22.86 -24.28
N PRO A 18 20.46 -22.18 -24.92
CA PRO A 18 20.37 -20.75 -24.75
C PRO A 18 20.09 -20.50 -23.27
N LEU A 19 21.00 -19.81 -22.59
CA LEU A 19 20.68 -19.13 -21.35
C LEU A 19 19.55 -18.16 -21.71
N GLY A 20 18.31 -18.56 -21.42
CA GLY A 20 17.19 -17.65 -21.41
C GLY A 20 17.55 -16.54 -20.44
N GLN A 21 17.83 -15.35 -20.95
CA GLN A 21 17.79 -14.14 -20.14
C GLN A 21 16.36 -14.03 -19.67
N ALA A 22 16.11 -14.46 -18.43
CA ALA A 22 14.98 -13.96 -17.68
C ALA A 22 15.23 -12.46 -17.51
N ALA A 23 14.69 -11.66 -18.43
CA ALA A 23 14.60 -10.23 -18.25
C ALA A 23 13.91 -10.01 -16.90
N SER A 24 14.62 -9.41 -15.96
CA SER A 24 14.03 -8.97 -14.70
C SER A 24 12.91 -7.99 -15.07
N ASP A 25 11.68 -8.35 -14.71
CA ASP A 25 10.45 -7.59 -14.97
C ASP A 25 10.40 -6.34 -14.08
N SER A 26 11.43 -5.50 -14.17
CA SER A 26 11.54 -4.21 -13.49
C SER A 26 10.72 -3.12 -14.20
N ALA A 27 10.02 -3.45 -15.27
CA ALA A 27 9.32 -2.49 -16.13
C ALA A 27 7.97 -1.99 -15.57
N GLY A 28 7.49 -2.53 -14.44
CA GLY A 28 6.20 -2.15 -13.85
C GLY A 28 6.24 -1.76 -12.36
N LEU A 29 7.36 -1.96 -11.66
CA LEU A 29 7.40 -1.71 -10.21
C LEU A 29 7.52 -0.22 -9.88
N VAL A 30 6.72 0.24 -8.92
CA VAL A 30 6.71 1.63 -8.45
C VAL A 30 7.23 1.77 -7.03
N ARG A 31 7.73 2.98 -6.76
CA ARG A 31 7.98 3.51 -5.41
C ARG A 31 7.68 4.99 -5.43
N ARG A 32 6.48 5.38 -5.00
CA ARG A 32 6.06 6.78 -4.98
C ARG A 32 5.34 7.14 -3.68
N ALA A 33 5.27 8.43 -3.41
CA ALA A 33 4.61 8.95 -2.23
C ALA A 33 3.79 10.18 -2.61
N ASP A 34 2.49 10.12 -2.33
CA ASP A 34 1.53 11.14 -2.74
C ASP A 34 0.69 11.60 -1.55
N VAL A 35 0.17 12.83 -1.64
CA VAL A 35 -0.85 13.32 -0.72
C VAL A 35 -2.21 12.84 -1.24
N ILE A 36 -2.87 11.99 -0.47
CA ILE A 36 -4.17 11.38 -0.84
C ILE A 36 -5.37 12.13 -0.23
N GLY A 37 -5.10 13.14 0.57
CA GLY A 37 -6.12 13.98 1.18
C GLY A 37 -5.56 14.86 2.28
N GLU A 38 -6.47 15.53 2.97
CA GLU A 38 -6.15 16.44 4.06
C GLU A 38 -7.00 16.11 5.28
N SER A 39 -6.47 16.37 6.47
CA SER A 39 -7.20 16.28 7.72
C SER A 39 -8.22 17.42 7.86
N VAL A 40 -9.00 17.42 8.94
CA VAL A 40 -9.97 18.49 9.23
C VAL A 40 -9.28 19.84 9.37
N ARG A 41 -8.05 19.86 9.89
CA ARG A 41 -7.24 21.08 10.03
C ARG A 41 -6.22 21.26 8.89
N GLY A 42 -6.43 20.63 7.74
CA GLY A 42 -5.59 20.83 6.55
C GLY A 42 -4.20 20.18 6.62
N ARG A 43 -3.96 19.22 7.52
CA ARG A 43 -2.68 18.48 7.54
C ARG A 43 -2.70 17.43 6.42
N PRO A 44 -1.64 17.28 5.61
CA PRO A 44 -1.62 16.31 4.53
C PRO A 44 -1.66 14.87 5.06
N ILE A 45 -2.52 14.03 4.46
CA ILE A 45 -2.52 12.58 4.64
C ILE A 45 -1.75 12.00 3.47
N ARG A 46 -0.64 11.31 3.77
CA ARG A 46 0.29 10.78 2.76
C ARG A 46 0.14 9.28 2.63
N ALA A 47 0.15 8.80 1.40
CA ALA A 47 0.29 7.39 1.08
C ALA A 47 1.63 7.14 0.38
N ILE A 48 2.18 5.95 0.56
CA ILE A 48 3.37 5.45 -0.12
C ILE A 48 2.95 4.17 -0.83
N GLU A 49 3.18 4.09 -2.14
CA GLU A 49 2.91 2.92 -2.96
C GLU A 49 4.24 2.26 -3.34
N LEU A 50 4.30 0.94 -3.19
CA LEU A 50 5.45 0.09 -3.44
C LEU A 50 4.99 -1.20 -4.12
N GLY A 51 5.60 -1.58 -5.23
CA GLY A 51 5.35 -2.89 -5.84
C GLY A 51 4.77 -2.75 -7.23
N ASP A 52 3.95 -3.71 -7.65
CA ASP A 52 3.39 -3.76 -8.99
C ASP A 52 1.94 -3.26 -9.00
N PRO A 53 1.64 -2.05 -9.52
CA PRO A 53 0.27 -1.53 -9.62
C PRO A 53 -0.65 -2.37 -10.52
N ALA A 54 -0.09 -3.23 -11.39
CA ALA A 54 -0.85 -4.15 -12.23
C ALA A 54 -1.16 -5.48 -11.53
N SER A 55 -0.65 -5.71 -10.32
CA SER A 55 -0.91 -6.92 -9.56
C SER A 55 -2.40 -7.06 -9.20
N ALA A 56 -2.94 -8.27 -9.36
CA ALA A 56 -4.28 -8.62 -8.88
C ALA A 56 -4.42 -8.59 -7.35
N ARG A 57 -3.30 -8.54 -6.60
CA ARG A 57 -3.28 -8.45 -5.14
C ARG A 57 -2.78 -7.07 -4.71
N THR A 58 -3.57 -6.43 -3.86
CA THR A 58 -3.24 -5.15 -3.22
C THR A 58 -3.30 -5.29 -1.70
N VAL A 59 -2.30 -4.75 -1.02
CA VAL A 59 -2.19 -4.74 0.44
C VAL A 59 -2.18 -3.30 0.91
N LEU A 60 -3.07 -2.96 1.84
CA LEU A 60 -3.09 -1.66 2.51
C LEU A 60 -2.63 -1.79 3.96
N VAL A 61 -1.63 -1.02 4.34
CA VAL A 61 -1.14 -0.89 5.71
C VAL A 61 -1.42 0.52 6.23
N VAL A 62 -2.19 0.63 7.30
CA VAL A 62 -2.51 1.91 7.94
C VAL A 62 -1.94 1.96 9.35
N GLY A 63 -1.26 3.05 9.67
CA GLY A 63 -0.82 3.38 11.03
C GLY A 63 -1.59 4.56 11.63
N CYS A 64 -1.62 4.63 12.97
CA CYS A 64 -2.09 5.79 13.74
C CYS A 64 -3.47 6.30 13.27
N ILE A 65 -4.45 5.38 13.20
CA ILE A 65 -5.86 5.73 13.01
C ILE A 65 -6.42 6.42 14.26
N HIS A 66 -5.99 5.96 15.44
CA HIS A 66 -6.18 6.68 16.70
C HIS A 66 -4.94 7.52 16.98
N GLY A 67 -5.14 8.82 17.19
CA GLY A 67 -4.03 9.78 17.31
C GLY A 67 -3.17 9.64 18.56
N ASN A 68 -3.60 8.85 19.54
CA ASN A 68 -2.84 8.51 20.73
C ASN A 68 -2.20 7.10 20.68
N GLU A 69 -2.38 6.33 19.60
CA GLU A 69 -1.90 4.94 19.44
C GLU A 69 -0.99 4.82 18.21
N CYS A 70 0.14 5.53 18.21
CA CYS A 70 0.90 5.80 16.98
C CYS A 70 2.22 5.04 16.84
N ALA A 71 2.44 3.98 17.64
CA ALA A 71 3.58 3.07 17.48
C ALA A 71 3.64 2.45 16.06
N GLY A 72 2.47 2.22 15.44
CA GLY A 72 2.35 1.70 14.08
C GLY A 72 3.05 2.56 13.02
N ILE A 73 3.25 3.87 13.24
CA ILE A 73 3.99 4.74 12.31
C ILE A 73 5.40 4.20 12.06
N ALA A 74 6.08 3.74 13.12
CA ALA A 74 7.45 3.22 12.99
C ALA A 74 7.49 1.94 12.15
N VAL A 75 6.54 1.04 12.37
CA VAL A 75 6.39 -0.22 11.62
C VAL A 75 6.07 0.07 10.15
N SER A 76 5.08 0.93 9.87
CA SER A 76 4.72 1.35 8.51
C SER A 76 5.92 1.97 7.77
N ARG A 77 6.74 2.77 8.46
CA ARG A 77 7.96 3.37 7.89
C ARG A 77 9.07 2.34 7.65
N LEU A 78 9.17 1.29 8.46
CA LEU A 78 10.10 0.19 8.22
C LEU A 78 9.71 -0.58 6.96
N LEU A 79 8.43 -0.91 6.81
CA LEU A 79 7.89 -1.52 5.58
C LEU A 79 8.17 -0.64 4.36
N ALA A 80 7.93 0.68 4.49
CA ALA A 80 8.16 1.61 3.38
C ALA A 80 9.64 1.69 2.93
N ARG A 81 10.59 1.41 3.82
CA ARG A 81 12.04 1.36 3.48
C ARG A 81 12.52 -0.03 3.06
N GLY A 82 11.67 -1.04 3.19
CA GLY A 82 12.00 -2.42 2.85
C GLY A 82 12.09 -2.66 1.34
N ALA A 83 12.34 -3.92 1.00
CA ALA A 83 12.31 -4.39 -0.38
C ALA A 83 10.95 -4.10 -1.02
N THR A 84 10.97 -3.65 -2.27
CA THR A 84 9.76 -3.45 -3.05
C THR A 84 9.15 -4.82 -3.37
N PRO A 85 7.88 -5.10 -2.98
CA PRO A 85 7.24 -6.37 -3.29
C PRO A 85 7.11 -6.58 -4.81
N THR A 86 7.24 -7.82 -5.27
CA THR A 86 7.11 -8.17 -6.71
C THR A 86 5.82 -8.94 -7.03
N THR A 87 5.06 -9.34 -6.01
CA THR A 87 3.88 -10.21 -6.14
C THR A 87 2.58 -9.57 -5.66
N PHE A 88 2.66 -8.32 -5.20
CA PHE A 88 1.52 -7.50 -4.79
C PHE A 88 1.86 -6.01 -4.89
N ASP A 89 0.80 -5.20 -4.98
CA ASP A 89 0.88 -3.75 -4.79
C ASP A 89 0.71 -3.42 -3.30
N LEU A 90 1.61 -2.62 -2.73
CA LEU A 90 1.61 -2.26 -1.32
C LEU A 90 1.38 -0.77 -1.14
N TRP A 91 0.24 -0.42 -0.56
CA TRP A 91 -0.10 0.92 -0.12
C TRP A 91 0.12 1.06 1.38
N ILE A 92 0.80 2.14 1.78
CA ILE A 92 1.11 2.43 3.17
C ILE A 92 0.65 3.84 3.50
N VAL A 93 -0.23 3.99 4.50
CA VAL A 93 -0.61 5.28 5.08
C VAL A 93 -0.09 5.30 6.52
N PRO A 94 1.11 5.86 6.79
CA PRO A 94 1.72 5.76 8.11
C PRO A 94 0.88 6.44 9.20
N ASN A 95 0.20 7.53 8.86
CA ASN A 95 -0.63 8.30 9.78
C ASN A 95 -1.92 8.73 9.10
N LEU A 96 -3.01 8.05 9.40
CA LEU A 96 -4.34 8.41 8.89
C LEU A 96 -5.00 9.55 9.69
N ASN A 97 -4.58 9.78 10.94
CA ASN A 97 -5.15 10.78 11.83
C ASN A 97 -4.11 11.82 12.30
N PRO A 98 -3.56 12.65 11.40
CA PRO A 98 -2.54 13.63 11.76
C PRO A 98 -3.05 14.72 12.72
N ASP A 99 -4.36 14.96 12.77
CA ASP A 99 -4.97 15.87 13.74
C ASP A 99 -5.01 15.28 15.14
N GLY A 100 -5.51 14.05 15.28
CA GLY A 100 -5.49 13.33 16.55
C GLY A 100 -4.07 13.13 17.05
N TYR A 101 -3.13 12.83 16.15
CA TYR A 101 -1.71 12.71 16.46
C TYR A 101 -1.13 13.98 17.08
N ALA A 102 -1.39 15.13 16.45
CA ALA A 102 -0.95 16.43 16.96
C ALA A 102 -1.59 16.78 18.32
N LEU A 103 -2.83 16.33 18.54
CA LEU A 103 -3.58 16.56 19.77
C LEU A 103 -3.31 15.50 20.86
N ARG A 104 -2.64 14.38 20.53
CA ARG A 104 -2.48 13.19 21.38
C ARG A 104 -3.81 12.63 21.90
N VAL A 105 -4.82 12.60 21.04
CA VAL A 105 -6.16 12.07 21.36
C VAL A 105 -6.54 10.95 20.39
N ARG A 106 -7.44 10.06 20.84
CA ARG A 106 -7.93 8.93 20.03
C ARG A 106 -8.63 9.41 18.77
N GLN A 107 -9.44 10.45 18.87
CA GLN A 107 -10.30 10.95 17.82
C GLN A 107 -9.57 11.88 16.85
N ASN A 108 -10.24 12.30 15.77
CA ASN A 108 -9.76 13.40 14.93
C ASN A 108 -10.08 14.78 15.55
N ALA A 109 -9.76 15.88 14.86
CA ALA A 109 -10.04 17.23 15.37
C ALA A 109 -11.54 17.59 15.53
N ARG A 110 -12.47 16.75 15.05
CA ARG A 110 -13.92 16.91 15.30
C ARG A 110 -14.40 16.06 16.47
N GLY A 111 -13.52 15.31 17.13
CA GLY A 111 -13.88 14.40 18.21
C GLY A 111 -14.51 13.10 17.73
N VAL A 112 -14.37 12.75 16.44
CA VAL A 112 -14.86 11.49 15.85
C VAL A 112 -13.80 10.39 15.95
N ASP A 113 -14.19 9.22 16.44
CA ASP A 113 -13.41 7.99 16.30
C ASP A 113 -13.49 7.52 14.84
N LEU A 114 -12.37 7.62 14.12
CA LEU A 114 -12.28 7.22 12.72
C LEU A 114 -12.61 5.74 12.52
N ASN A 115 -12.31 4.89 13.51
CA ASN A 115 -12.61 3.45 13.48
C ASN A 115 -14.07 3.11 13.86
N ARG A 116 -14.94 4.13 13.94
CA ARG A 116 -16.40 4.00 14.03
C ARG A 116 -17.12 4.77 12.93
N ASN A 117 -16.39 5.42 12.01
CA ASN A 117 -16.97 6.30 11.00
C ASN A 117 -16.96 5.73 9.57
N PHE A 118 -16.59 4.45 9.41
CA PHE A 118 -16.73 3.72 8.14
C PHE A 118 -18.21 3.48 7.80
N PRO A 119 -18.58 3.37 6.51
CA PRO A 119 -19.96 3.18 6.07
C PRO A 119 -20.49 1.76 6.30
N SER A 120 -19.59 0.78 6.50
CA SER A 120 -19.97 -0.60 6.79
C SER A 120 -20.54 -0.70 8.21
N GLU A 121 -21.77 -1.21 8.32
CA GLU A 121 -22.46 -1.43 9.59
C GLU A 121 -22.50 -0.20 10.51
N TRP A 122 -22.51 1.00 9.92
CA TRP A 122 -22.43 2.24 10.69
C TRP A 122 -23.65 2.41 11.60
N ARG A 123 -23.41 2.84 12.84
CA ARG A 123 -24.43 3.20 13.82
C ARG A 123 -24.03 4.49 14.53
N LEU A 124 -25.02 5.29 14.93
CA LEU A 124 -24.77 6.40 15.83
C LEU A 124 -24.32 5.85 17.19
N MET A 125 -23.15 6.26 17.66
CA MET A 125 -22.53 5.80 18.90
C MET A 125 -21.91 6.98 19.61
N GLY A 126 -22.14 7.07 20.93
CA GLY A 126 -21.57 8.07 21.81
C GLY A 126 -21.92 9.52 21.45
N GLU A 127 -21.32 10.43 22.21
CA GLU A 127 -21.33 11.87 21.99
C GLU A 127 -19.95 12.36 21.56
N ARG A 128 -19.88 13.60 21.07
CA ARG A 128 -18.61 14.16 20.60
C ARG A 128 -17.52 14.04 21.68
N TRP A 129 -16.36 13.52 21.27
CA TRP A 129 -15.18 13.22 22.12
C TRP A 129 -15.27 11.94 22.95
N ASP A 130 -16.40 11.24 22.94
CA ASP A 130 -16.43 9.90 23.51
C ASP A 130 -15.46 8.97 22.77
N PRO A 131 -14.89 7.97 23.46
CA PRO A 131 -13.93 7.02 22.87
C PRO A 131 -14.44 6.34 21.60
N GLN A 132 -15.76 6.21 21.45
CA GLN A 132 -16.40 5.52 20.32
C GLN A 132 -17.34 6.43 19.52
N TYR A 133 -17.21 7.76 19.62
CA TYR A 133 -18.08 8.67 18.88
C TYR A 133 -18.00 8.41 17.38
N SER A 134 -19.09 7.95 16.78
CA SER A 134 -19.09 7.54 15.37
C SER A 134 -19.31 8.69 14.38
N GLY A 135 -19.49 9.92 14.87
CA GLY A 135 -19.83 11.10 14.06
C GLY A 135 -21.33 11.23 13.79
N PRO A 136 -21.78 12.30 13.12
CA PRO A 136 -23.20 12.50 12.81
C PRO A 136 -23.73 11.62 11.66
N ARG A 137 -22.84 11.04 10.85
CA ARG A 137 -23.14 10.16 9.71
C ARG A 137 -21.84 9.42 9.29
N PRO A 138 -21.90 8.32 8.52
CA PRO A 138 -20.69 7.72 7.98
C PRO A 138 -19.92 8.71 7.10
N LEU A 139 -18.59 8.55 7.04
CA LEU A 139 -17.70 9.40 6.26
C LEU A 139 -17.92 10.91 6.54
N SER A 140 -18.10 11.26 7.81
CA SER A 140 -18.27 12.64 8.28
C SER A 140 -16.94 13.38 8.46
N GLY A 141 -15.83 12.73 8.07
CA GLY A 141 -14.50 13.32 7.95
C GLY A 141 -14.41 14.45 6.92
N PRO A 142 -13.18 14.94 6.62
CA PRO A 142 -12.97 15.93 5.56
C PRO A 142 -13.53 15.42 4.23
N LYS A 143 -14.12 16.33 3.42
CA LYS A 143 -14.79 15.97 2.17
C LYS A 143 -13.77 15.32 1.21
N PRO A 144 -14.08 14.17 0.58
CA PRO A 144 -13.30 13.69 -0.55
C PRO A 144 -13.36 14.74 -1.66
N GLY A 145 -12.22 15.26 -2.11
CA GLY A 145 -12.17 16.16 -3.28
C GLY A 145 -11.30 17.41 -3.23
N SER A 146 -10.51 17.68 -2.19
CA SER A 146 -9.45 18.71 -2.29
C SER A 146 -8.23 18.15 -3.03
N ARG A 147 -8.37 18.04 -4.36
CA ARG A 147 -7.34 17.85 -5.41
C ARG A 147 -6.18 16.86 -5.12
N GLY A 148 -6.32 15.68 -5.72
CA GLY A 148 -5.25 14.71 -5.97
C GLY A 148 -5.86 13.53 -6.72
N GLY A 149 -5.82 13.56 -8.05
CA GLY A 149 -6.47 12.56 -8.89
C GLY A 149 -5.78 11.21 -8.83
N SER A 150 -6.45 10.23 -8.22
CA SER A 150 -6.43 8.84 -8.66
C SER A 150 -7.72 8.22 -8.12
N SER A 151 -8.68 8.00 -9.01
CA SER A 151 -9.89 7.24 -8.71
C SER A 151 -9.50 5.87 -8.18
N PHE A 152 -9.96 5.52 -6.97
CA PHE A 152 -10.05 4.12 -6.58
C PHE A 152 -10.99 3.47 -7.59
N GLY A 153 -10.45 2.60 -8.44
CA GLY A 153 -11.21 1.88 -9.45
C GLY A 153 -12.29 1.04 -8.75
N SER A 154 -13.53 1.45 -8.89
CA SER A 154 -14.68 0.59 -8.67
C SER A 154 -14.71 -0.42 -9.81
N SER A 155 -14.22 -1.64 -9.59
CA SER A 155 -14.62 -2.76 -10.44
C SER A 155 -16.03 -3.17 -10.03
N PRO A 156 -17.04 -3.10 -10.90
CA PRO A 156 -18.33 -3.73 -10.63
C PRO A 156 -18.18 -5.26 -10.70
N MET A 157 -19.02 -5.97 -9.96
CA MET A 157 -19.28 -7.40 -10.19
C MET A 157 -19.91 -7.62 -11.57
#